data_AF-H8KAS3-F1
#
_entry.id   AF-H8KAS3-F1
#
_cell.length_a   1.000
_cell.length_b   1.000
_cell.length_c   1.000
_cell.angle_alpha   90.00
_cell.angle_beta   90.00
_cell.angle_gamma   90.00
#
_symmetry.space_group_name_H-M   'P 1'
#
loop_
_entity.id
_entity.type
_entity.pdbx_description
1 polymer ?
#
loop_
_entity_poly.entity_id
_entity_poly.type
_entity_poly.pdbx_seq_one_letter_code
_entity_poly.pdbx_strand_id
1 'polypeptide(L)'
;MAHKDLSHLTEEQIKDLIKRYYNYEKIANLLEEFNVNVSPNSLVSLFPLVTHHKLFCKYCRDTNLVIKLKSRNYYSYVYGETSFALLGPICNHNNNFSCSCDNCKKAIKQQKQTEEEAKSRILIDTFLYKNIKAPPIEELTLKDALYLLSVVEHSASEGLEFVKPYLKGHSVPSLAPDEDLNDHIVGHLGRRGFVLINPLTSSLDALKFNQEKALTDYYPNL
;
A
#
# COMPACT_ATOMS: atom_id res chain seq x y z
N MET A 1 -10.25 -8.35 30.36
CA MET A 1 -11.47 -9.08 30.76
C MET A 1 -11.28 -10.54 30.39
N ALA A 2 -11.44 -11.46 31.34
CA ALA A 2 -11.33 -12.90 31.09
C ALA A 2 -12.52 -13.40 30.26
N HIS A 3 -12.32 -14.44 29.45
CA HIS A 3 -13.40 -15.06 28.68
C HIS A 3 -14.48 -15.61 29.63
N LYS A 4 -15.75 -15.69 29.17
CA LYS A 4 -16.88 -16.19 29.97
C LYS A 4 -16.59 -17.58 30.58
N ASP A 5 -15.86 -18.41 29.85
CA ASP A 5 -15.49 -19.77 30.25
C ASP A 5 -14.37 -19.85 31.30
N LEU A 6 -13.77 -18.72 31.67
CA LEU A 6 -12.83 -18.61 32.80
C LEU A 6 -13.37 -17.71 33.92
N SER A 7 -14.59 -17.19 33.78
CA SER A 7 -15.16 -16.22 34.72
C SER A 7 -15.47 -16.80 36.11
N HIS A 8 -15.58 -18.14 36.21
CA HIS A 8 -15.76 -18.84 37.48
C HIS A 8 -14.47 -19.05 38.26
N LEU A 9 -13.31 -18.82 37.64
CA LEU A 9 -12.00 -18.97 38.27
C LEU A 9 -11.54 -17.65 38.91
N THR A 10 -10.82 -17.75 40.04
CA THR A 10 -10.16 -16.58 40.63
C THR A 10 -8.93 -16.17 39.83
N GLU A 11 -8.41 -14.96 40.09
CA GLU A 11 -7.21 -14.47 39.41
C GLU A 11 -5.98 -15.36 39.69
N GLU A 12 -5.85 -15.88 40.92
CA GLU A 12 -4.80 -16.82 41.31
C GLU A 12 -4.92 -18.14 40.56
N GLN A 13 -6.14 -18.67 40.41
CA GLN A 13 -6.38 -19.91 39.66
C GLN A 13 -6.06 -19.72 38.17
N ILE A 14 -6.40 -18.57 37.59
CA ILE A 14 -6.05 -18.25 36.20
C ILE A 14 -4.53 -18.17 36.03
N LYS A 15 -3.82 -17.52 36.98
CA LYS A 15 -2.35 -17.44 36.96
C LYS A 15 -1.71 -18.83 37.06
N ASP A 16 -2.22 -19.69 37.93
CA ASP A 16 -1.74 -21.07 38.08
C ASP A 16 -2.00 -21.91 36.82
N LEU A 17 -3.20 -21.82 36.25
CA LEU A 17 -3.56 -22.48 35.00
C LEU A 17 -2.63 -22.07 33.85
N ILE A 18 -2.36 -20.77 33.68
CA ILE A 18 -1.43 -20.25 32.66
C ILE A 18 -0.03 -20.81 32.89
N LYS A 19 0.47 -20.79 34.13
CA LYS A 19 1.79 -21.30 34.50
C LYS A 19 1.92 -22.79 34.15
N ARG A 20 0.95 -23.61 34.56
CA ARG A 20 0.94 -25.06 34.30
C ARG A 20 0.79 -25.39 32.81
N TYR A 21 -0.01 -24.61 32.08
CA TYR A 21 -0.14 -24.72 30.63
C TYR A 21 1.20 -24.58 29.89
N TYR A 22 1.99 -23.56 30.26
CA TYR A 22 3.31 -23.31 29.68
C TYR A 22 4.41 -24.24 30.21
N ASN A 23 4.20 -24.90 31.35
CA ASN A 23 5.05 -25.99 31.84
C ASN A 23 4.79 -27.34 31.14
N TYR A 24 4.11 -27.32 29.99
CA TYR A 24 3.84 -28.50 29.16
C TYR A 24 2.97 -29.59 29.81
N GLU A 25 2.21 -29.26 30.84
CA GLU A 25 1.27 -30.22 31.44
C GLU A 25 0.18 -30.66 30.45
N LYS A 26 -0.35 -31.88 30.63
CA LYS A 26 -1.38 -32.43 29.75
C LYS A 26 -2.65 -31.57 29.83
N ILE A 27 -3.01 -30.94 28.70
CA ILE A 27 -4.12 -29.98 28.64
C ILE A 27 -5.44 -30.60 29.12
N ALA A 28 -5.70 -31.88 28.81
CA ALA A 28 -6.89 -32.58 29.27
C ALA A 28 -7.03 -32.57 30.81
N ASN A 29 -5.93 -32.79 31.53
CA ASN A 29 -5.93 -32.78 33.00
C ASN A 29 -6.22 -31.37 33.53
N LEU A 30 -5.63 -30.34 32.90
CA LEU A 30 -5.87 -28.94 33.26
C LEU A 30 -7.34 -28.54 33.04
N LEU A 31 -7.95 -28.96 31.94
CA LEU A 31 -9.36 -28.67 31.65
C LEU A 31 -10.29 -29.33 32.67
N GLU A 32 -10.00 -30.57 33.07
CA GLU A 32 -10.77 -31.29 34.08
C GLU A 32 -10.61 -30.66 35.46
N GLU A 33 -9.38 -30.40 35.90
CA GLU A 33 -9.08 -29.87 37.24
C GLU A 33 -9.64 -28.46 37.46
N PHE A 34 -9.52 -27.58 36.46
CA PHE A 34 -10.04 -26.21 36.53
C PHE A 34 -11.50 -26.11 36.07
N ASN A 35 -12.15 -27.24 35.76
CA ASN A 35 -13.53 -27.32 35.27
C ASN A 35 -13.78 -26.36 34.09
N VAL A 36 -12.89 -26.37 33.10
CA VAL A 36 -12.96 -25.53 31.90
C VAL A 36 -13.44 -26.39 30.73
N ASN A 37 -14.65 -26.14 30.25
CA ASN A 37 -15.26 -26.93 29.19
C ASN A 37 -14.99 -26.35 27.78
N VAL A 38 -13.77 -26.49 27.28
CA VAL A 38 -13.40 -26.15 25.90
C VAL A 38 -12.53 -27.21 25.26
N SER A 39 -12.38 -27.16 23.93
CA SER A 39 -11.41 -28.03 23.26
C SER A 39 -9.96 -27.69 23.68
N PRO A 40 -9.07 -28.67 23.84
CA PRO A 40 -7.67 -28.45 24.25
C PRO A 40 -6.92 -27.41 23.41
N ASN A 41 -7.22 -27.36 22.11
CA ASN A 41 -6.57 -26.42 21.18
C ASN A 41 -7.02 -24.96 21.39
N SER A 42 -8.20 -24.73 22.00
CA SER A 42 -8.79 -23.42 22.19
C SER A 42 -8.42 -22.77 23.53
N LEU A 43 -7.89 -23.53 24.50
CA LEU A 43 -7.61 -23.05 25.85
C LEU A 43 -6.82 -21.73 25.87
N VAL A 44 -5.74 -21.65 25.08
CA VAL A 44 -4.87 -20.46 25.05
C VAL A 44 -5.57 -19.19 24.57
N SER A 45 -6.63 -19.32 23.78
CA SER A 45 -7.41 -18.19 23.28
C SER A 45 -8.29 -17.54 24.34
N LEU A 46 -8.58 -18.27 25.43
CA LEU A 46 -9.39 -17.81 26.55
C LEU A 46 -8.60 -16.94 27.54
N PHE A 47 -7.28 -17.11 27.56
CA PHE A 47 -6.45 -16.45 28.56
C PHE A 47 -6.54 -14.92 28.45
N PRO A 48 -6.53 -14.21 29.60
CA PRO A 48 -6.63 -12.77 29.61
C PRO A 48 -5.44 -12.14 28.88
N LEU A 49 -5.70 -10.99 28.26
CA LEU A 49 -4.68 -10.13 27.71
C LEU A 49 -3.87 -9.52 28.86
N VAL A 50 -2.54 -9.56 28.77
CA VAL A 50 -1.63 -9.04 29.81
C VAL A 50 -1.16 -7.65 29.44
N THR A 51 -1.34 -6.67 30.31
CA THR A 51 -0.94 -5.28 30.03
C THR A 51 0.59 -5.13 30.06
N HIS A 52 1.16 -4.49 29.04
CA HIS A 52 2.57 -4.13 28.97
C HIS A 52 2.78 -2.72 29.52
N HIS A 53 3.30 -2.62 30.75
CA HIS A 53 3.39 -1.35 31.48
C HIS A 53 4.31 -0.27 30.85
N LYS A 54 5.27 -0.66 30.01
CA LYS A 54 6.25 0.28 29.42
C LYS A 54 6.01 0.63 27.95
N LEU A 55 5.06 -0.02 27.28
CA LEU A 55 4.83 0.16 25.85
C LEU A 55 3.43 0.71 25.63
N PHE A 56 3.33 1.75 24.82
CA PHE A 56 2.10 2.46 24.52
C PHE A 56 1.76 2.33 23.04
N CYS A 57 0.47 2.37 22.73
CA CYS A 57 -0.01 2.43 21.36
C CYS A 57 0.33 3.78 20.73
N LYS A 58 0.93 3.78 19.54
CA LYS A 58 1.22 5.04 18.81
C LYS A 58 -0.01 5.83 18.35
N TYR A 59 -1.18 5.18 18.28
CA TYR A 59 -2.41 5.81 17.79
C TYR A 59 -3.44 6.09 18.89
N CYS A 60 -3.42 5.30 19.96
CA CYS A 60 -4.36 5.44 21.06
C CYS A 60 -3.65 6.15 22.20
N ARG A 61 -4.12 7.34 22.55
CA ARG A 61 -3.54 8.15 23.61
C ARG A 61 -3.57 7.40 24.94
N ASP A 62 -2.45 7.48 25.67
CA ASP A 62 -2.29 6.95 27.03
C ASP A 62 -2.73 5.49 27.21
N THR A 63 -2.64 4.69 26.13
CA THR A 63 -3.11 3.31 26.11
C THR A 63 -1.92 2.36 26.06
N ASN A 64 -1.73 1.57 27.11
CA ASN A 64 -0.73 0.50 27.12
C ASN A 64 -1.05 -0.57 26.08
N LEU A 65 0.00 -1.11 25.46
CA LEU A 65 -0.13 -2.32 24.65
C LEU A 65 -0.47 -3.49 25.58
N VAL A 66 -1.19 -4.46 25.02
CA VAL A 66 -1.50 -5.72 25.69
C VAL A 66 -0.85 -6.87 24.94
N ILE A 67 -0.50 -7.90 25.68
CA ILE A 67 0.11 -9.13 25.20
C ILE A 67 -0.99 -10.17 25.07
N LYS A 68 -1.14 -10.70 23.86
CA LYS A 68 -1.93 -11.91 23.60
C LYS A 68 -1.01 -13.12 23.68
N LEU A 69 -1.30 -13.98 24.65
CA LEU A 69 -0.66 -15.28 24.85
C LEU A 69 -0.89 -16.18 23.62
N LYS A 70 0.16 -16.86 23.14
CA LYS A 70 0.06 -17.83 22.04
C LYS A 70 0.28 -19.25 22.54
N SER A 71 -0.13 -20.22 21.73
CA SER A 71 0.07 -21.64 22.00
C SER A 71 1.52 -21.94 22.36
N ARG A 72 1.74 -22.87 23.30
CA ARG A 72 3.07 -23.37 23.68
C ARG A 72 3.85 -24.04 22.54
N ASN A 73 3.19 -24.33 21.42
CA ASN A 73 3.79 -24.84 20.20
C ASN A 73 4.01 -23.75 19.13
N TYR A 74 3.68 -22.49 19.42
CA TYR A 74 3.86 -21.40 18.48
C TYR A 74 5.32 -21.01 18.40
N TYR A 75 5.92 -21.30 17.25
CA TYR A 75 7.30 -21.00 16.96
C TYR A 75 7.38 -19.54 16.46
N SER A 76 7.64 -18.58 17.36
CA SER A 76 7.98 -17.20 16.94
C SER A 76 9.46 -16.95 17.12
N TYR A 77 10.20 -16.97 16.01
CA TYR A 77 11.55 -16.45 15.88
C TYR A 77 11.52 -14.91 15.96
N VAL A 78 11.21 -14.36 17.13
CA VAL A 78 11.34 -12.92 17.39
C VAL A 78 11.88 -12.77 18.81
N TYR A 79 13.20 -12.63 18.92
CA TYR A 79 13.93 -12.20 20.12
C TYR A 79 13.81 -13.08 21.39
N GLY A 80 13.96 -14.40 21.26
CA GLY A 80 14.37 -15.26 22.40
C GLY A 80 13.40 -15.35 23.58
N GLU A 81 12.23 -14.72 23.51
CA GLU A 81 11.19 -14.78 24.52
C GLU A 81 9.90 -15.30 23.89
N THR A 82 9.12 -15.93 24.75
CA THR A 82 7.95 -16.74 24.45
C THR A 82 6.97 -16.07 23.49
N SER A 83 6.24 -16.92 22.80
CA SER A 83 5.27 -16.61 21.76
C SER A 83 4.17 -15.63 22.19
N PHE A 84 4.39 -14.34 21.95
CA PHE A 84 3.49 -13.25 22.36
C PHE A 84 3.20 -12.31 21.18
N ALA A 85 1.97 -11.82 21.09
CA ALA A 85 1.62 -10.73 20.18
C ALA A 85 1.28 -9.47 20.96
N LEU A 86 2.02 -8.38 20.71
CA LEU A 86 1.73 -7.05 21.24
C LEU A 86 0.61 -6.41 20.40
N LEU A 87 -0.45 -5.96 21.07
CA LEU A 87 -1.65 -5.42 20.46
C LEU A 87 -2.10 -4.16 21.20
N GLY A 88 -2.58 -3.14 20.49
CA GLY A 88 -3.32 -2.03 21.09
C GLY A 88 -4.74 -2.50 21.45
N PRO A 89 -5.21 -2.36 22.69
CA PRO A 89 -6.52 -2.91 23.11
C PRO A 89 -7.71 -2.24 22.42
N ILE A 90 -7.56 -1.00 21.94
CA ILE A 90 -8.63 -0.22 21.30
C ILE A 90 -8.61 -0.40 19.77
N CYS A 91 -7.43 -0.30 19.15
CA CYS A 91 -7.31 -0.30 17.69
C CYS A 91 -6.71 -1.60 17.12
N ASN A 92 -6.40 -2.59 17.95
CA ASN A 92 -5.74 -3.84 17.58
C ASN A 92 -4.41 -3.63 16.81
N HIS A 93 -3.75 -2.49 17.05
CA HIS A 93 -2.46 -2.18 16.43
C HIS A 93 -1.38 -3.16 16.90
N ASN A 94 -0.71 -3.82 15.97
CA ASN A 94 0.49 -4.59 16.26
C ASN A 94 1.72 -3.82 15.75
N ASN A 95 2.85 -3.96 16.45
CA ASN A 95 4.11 -3.30 16.06
C ASN A 95 4.80 -3.96 14.85
N ASN A 96 4.08 -4.78 14.06
CA ASN A 96 4.61 -5.35 12.83
C ASN A 96 4.44 -4.36 11.66
N PHE A 97 5.37 -4.39 10.71
CA PHE A 97 5.31 -3.66 9.44
C PHE A 97 4.03 -3.96 8.65
N SER A 98 3.45 -5.16 8.81
CA SER A 98 2.23 -5.61 8.13
C SER A 98 0.94 -5.38 8.95
N CYS A 99 0.93 -4.44 9.90
CA CYS A 99 -0.25 -4.17 10.74
C CYS A 99 -1.45 -3.72 9.90
N SER A 100 -2.58 -4.41 10.04
CA SER A 100 -3.82 -4.16 9.29
C SER A 100 -4.87 -3.34 10.04
N CYS A 101 -4.54 -2.73 11.18
CA CYS A 101 -5.46 -1.87 11.91
C CYS A 101 -5.87 -0.63 11.09
N ASP A 102 -7.04 -0.08 11.39
CA ASP A 102 -7.62 1.03 10.63
C ASP A 102 -6.72 2.27 10.63
N ASN A 103 -6.02 2.54 11.73
CA ASN A 103 -5.10 3.67 11.82
C ASN A 103 -3.85 3.47 10.95
N CYS A 104 -3.30 2.26 10.88
CA CYS A 104 -2.21 1.94 9.95
C CYS A 104 -2.69 2.06 8.50
N LYS A 105 -3.86 1.52 8.18
CA LYS A 105 -4.45 1.62 6.82
C LYS A 105 -4.68 3.08 6.41
N LYS A 106 -5.23 3.89 7.30
CA LYS A 106 -5.42 5.33 7.08
C LYS A 106 -4.09 6.04 6.88
N ALA A 107 -3.08 5.76 7.71
CA ALA A 107 -1.76 6.36 7.57
C ALA A 107 -1.11 6.00 6.22
N ILE A 108 -1.17 4.73 5.80
CA ILE A 108 -0.66 4.29 4.48
C ILE A 108 -1.42 5.00 3.35
N LYS A 109 -2.75 5.07 3.43
CA LYS A 109 -3.57 5.77 2.43
C LYS A 109 -3.22 7.25 2.35
N GLN A 110 -3.11 7.92 3.49
CA GLN A 110 -2.77 9.34 3.56
C GLN A 110 -1.36 9.61 3.02
N GLN A 111 -0.39 8.75 3.35
CA GLN A 111 0.96 8.85 2.80
C GLN A 111 0.94 8.73 1.26
N LYS A 112 0.24 7.73 0.72
CA LYS A 112 0.07 7.60 -0.74
C LYS A 112 -0.57 8.83 -1.36
N GLN A 113 -1.63 9.35 -0.77
CA GLN A 113 -2.30 10.58 -1.25
C GLN A 113 -1.34 11.78 -1.22
N THR A 114 -0.58 11.97 -0.15
CA THR A 114 0.41 13.05 -0.07
C THR A 114 1.53 12.89 -1.11
N GLU A 115 1.98 11.66 -1.36
CA GLU A 115 2.96 11.36 -2.41
C GLU A 115 2.41 11.63 -3.81
N GLU A 116 1.18 11.23 -4.10
CA GLU A 116 0.47 11.50 -5.35
C GLU A 116 0.28 13.01 -5.57
N GLU A 117 -0.20 13.74 -4.56
CA GLU A 117 -0.35 15.20 -4.61
C GLU A 117 0.98 15.91 -4.87
N ALA A 118 2.06 15.46 -4.24
CA ALA A 118 3.40 16.01 -4.47
C ALA A 118 3.86 15.79 -5.92
N LYS A 119 3.67 14.58 -6.46
CA LYS A 119 3.99 14.27 -7.87
C LYS A 119 3.16 15.12 -8.84
N SER A 120 1.85 15.24 -8.59
CA SER A 120 0.95 16.06 -9.41
C SER A 120 1.37 17.52 -9.45
N ARG A 121 1.77 18.11 -8.31
CA ARG A 121 2.28 19.49 -8.26
C ARG A 121 3.52 19.68 -9.13
N ILE A 122 4.48 18.75 -9.06
CA ILE A 122 5.70 18.81 -9.88
C ILE A 122 5.37 18.78 -11.39
N LEU A 123 4.39 17.97 -11.80
CA LEU A 123 3.98 17.90 -13.20
C LEU A 123 3.32 19.18 -13.68
N ILE A 124 2.42 19.74 -12.87
CA ILE A 124 1.78 21.03 -13.16
C ILE A 124 2.85 22.13 -13.30
N ASP A 125 3.78 22.22 -12.35
CA ASP A 125 4.88 23.19 -12.36
C ASP A 125 5.82 23.01 -13.56
N THR A 126 6.03 21.77 -14.00
CA THR A 126 6.94 21.47 -15.11
C THR A 126 6.31 21.72 -16.47
N PHE A 127 5.04 21.34 -16.66
CA PHE A 127 4.43 21.29 -17.99
C PHE A 127 3.35 22.35 -18.25
N LEU A 128 2.61 22.80 -17.22
CA LEU A 128 1.58 23.84 -17.41
C LEU A 128 2.13 25.25 -17.24
N TYR A 129 3.03 25.46 -16.27
CA TYR A 129 3.53 26.80 -15.95
C TYR A 129 4.79 27.19 -16.73
N LYS A 130 5.46 26.25 -17.39
CA LYS A 130 6.50 26.57 -18.37
C LYS A 130 5.83 26.81 -19.72
N ASN A 131 6.06 27.99 -20.30
CA ASN A 131 5.69 28.27 -21.69
C ASN A 131 6.52 27.38 -22.63
N ILE A 132 6.08 26.14 -22.83
CA ILE A 132 6.72 25.20 -23.75
C ILE A 132 6.42 25.69 -25.15
N LYS A 133 7.46 26.19 -25.83
CA LYS A 133 7.36 26.60 -27.23
C LYS A 133 7.53 25.37 -28.10
N ALA A 134 6.54 25.12 -28.97
CA ALA A 134 6.70 24.14 -30.02
C ALA A 134 7.92 24.50 -30.89
N PRO A 135 8.67 23.51 -31.39
CA PRO A 135 9.73 23.76 -32.37
C PRO A 135 9.17 24.52 -33.58
N PRO A 136 9.96 25.42 -34.18
CA PRO A 136 9.56 26.14 -35.38
C PRO A 136 9.38 25.17 -36.56
N ILE A 137 8.50 25.50 -37.50
CA ILE A 137 8.13 24.62 -38.64
C ILE A 137 9.36 24.30 -39.50
N GLU A 138 10.30 25.23 -39.58
CA GLU A 138 11.53 25.11 -40.36
C GLU A 138 12.46 24.01 -39.82
N GLU A 139 12.31 23.62 -38.56
CA GLU A 139 13.06 22.52 -37.93
C GLU A 139 12.38 21.16 -38.11
N LEU A 140 11.20 21.10 -38.75
CA LEU A 140 10.44 19.88 -38.94
C LEU A 140 11.11 18.97 -39.97
N THR A 141 11.54 17.79 -39.54
CA THR A 141 12.04 16.76 -40.47
C THR A 141 10.88 15.99 -41.09
N LEU A 142 11.13 15.31 -42.22
CA LEU A 142 10.15 14.40 -42.82
C LEU A 142 9.66 13.34 -41.80
N LYS A 143 10.57 12.84 -40.95
CA LYS A 143 10.23 11.88 -39.90
C LYS A 143 9.27 12.48 -38.88
N ASP A 144 9.53 13.71 -38.43
CA ASP A 144 8.64 14.42 -37.49
C ASP A 144 7.25 14.62 -38.11
N ALA A 145 7.20 15.05 -39.36
CA ALA A 145 5.94 15.31 -40.08
C ALA A 145 5.09 14.04 -40.21
N LEU A 146 5.70 12.91 -40.62
CA LEU A 146 5.00 11.63 -40.73
C LEU A 146 4.45 11.17 -39.38
N TYR A 147 5.27 11.23 -38.34
CA TYR A 147 4.86 10.81 -37.00
C TYR A 147 3.76 11.70 -36.42
N LEU A 148 3.84 13.01 -36.64
CA LEU A 148 2.78 13.94 -36.24
C LEU A 148 1.47 13.64 -36.96
N LEU A 149 1.54 13.42 -38.27
CA LEU A 149 0.36 13.09 -39.06
C LEU A 149 -0.31 11.82 -38.53
N SER A 150 0.46 10.76 -38.27
CA SER A 150 -0.07 9.52 -37.70
C SER A 150 -0.77 9.75 -36.36
N VAL A 151 -0.16 10.53 -35.45
CA VAL A 151 -0.76 10.81 -34.12
C VAL A 151 -2.01 11.68 -34.25
N VAL A 152 -2.02 12.66 -35.16
CA VAL A 152 -3.18 13.52 -35.40
C VAL A 152 -4.32 12.72 -36.01
N GLU A 153 -4.09 11.93 -37.05
CA GLU A 153 -5.12 11.09 -37.66
C GLU A 153 -5.74 10.11 -36.66
N HIS A 154 -4.92 9.52 -35.80
CA HIS A 154 -5.38 8.65 -34.73
C HIS A 154 -6.26 9.37 -33.70
N SER A 155 -5.86 10.57 -33.28
CA SER A 155 -6.46 11.24 -32.12
C SER A 155 -7.46 12.35 -32.49
N ALA A 156 -7.58 12.72 -33.77
CA ALA A 156 -8.49 13.77 -34.21
C ALA A 156 -9.95 13.28 -34.26
N SER A 157 -10.87 14.24 -34.17
CA SER A 157 -12.27 13.99 -34.51
C SER A 157 -12.43 13.71 -36.00
N GLU A 158 -13.54 13.08 -36.38
CA GLU A 158 -13.85 12.70 -37.77
C GLU A 158 -13.84 13.90 -38.75
N GLY A 159 -14.03 15.13 -38.25
CA GLY A 159 -13.93 16.38 -39.01
C GLY A 159 -12.63 17.18 -38.80
N LEU A 160 -11.63 16.62 -38.09
CA LEU A 160 -10.38 17.28 -37.71
C LEU A 160 -10.54 18.59 -36.91
N GLU A 161 -11.71 18.81 -36.32
CA GLU A 161 -12.04 20.03 -35.57
C GLU A 161 -11.28 20.13 -34.25
N PHE A 162 -10.94 18.99 -33.65
CA PHE A 162 -10.17 18.92 -32.41
C PHE A 162 -9.31 17.65 -32.38
N VAL A 163 -8.11 17.79 -31.80
CA VAL A 163 -7.20 16.68 -31.53
C VAL A 163 -7.31 16.30 -30.07
N LYS A 164 -7.73 15.07 -29.79
CA LYS A 164 -7.79 14.53 -28.42
C LYS A 164 -6.37 14.16 -27.94
N PRO A 165 -6.15 14.07 -26.61
CA PRO A 165 -4.93 13.47 -26.09
C PRO A 165 -4.73 12.07 -26.67
N TYR A 166 -3.49 11.73 -27.02
CA TYR A 166 -3.13 10.36 -27.32
C TYR A 166 -3.32 9.50 -26.07
N LEU A 167 -4.08 8.41 -26.22
CA LEU A 167 -4.34 7.43 -25.16
C LEU A 167 -3.93 6.05 -25.66
N LYS A 168 -3.36 5.24 -24.77
CA LYS A 168 -3.05 3.82 -24.99
C LYS A 168 -4.03 2.97 -24.17
N GLY A 169 -4.39 1.79 -24.67
CA GLY A 169 -5.22 0.83 -23.95
C GLY A 169 -6.08 -0.04 -24.86
N HIS A 170 -6.61 -1.14 -24.32
CA HIS A 170 -7.35 -2.16 -25.09
C HIS A 170 -8.61 -1.66 -25.81
N SER A 171 -9.18 -0.52 -25.39
CA SER A 171 -10.37 0.08 -25.99
C SER A 171 -10.06 1.18 -27.01
N VAL A 172 -8.78 1.46 -27.27
CA VAL A 172 -8.33 2.50 -28.20
C VAL A 172 -7.72 1.82 -29.43
N PRO A 173 -8.05 2.27 -30.67
CA PRO A 173 -7.37 1.80 -31.86
C PRO A 173 -5.85 1.95 -31.74
N SER A 174 -5.07 1.03 -32.31
CA SER A 174 -3.61 1.17 -32.28
C SER A 174 -3.17 2.24 -33.29
N LEU A 175 -2.22 3.08 -32.87
CA LEU A 175 -1.58 4.10 -33.73
C LEU A 175 -0.69 3.46 -34.82
N ALA A 176 -0.05 2.35 -34.49
CA ALA A 176 0.87 1.61 -35.35
C ALA A 176 0.61 0.09 -35.23
N PRO A 177 1.18 -0.73 -36.13
CA PRO A 177 0.97 -2.19 -36.14
C PRO A 177 1.34 -2.91 -34.83
N ASP A 178 2.30 -2.37 -34.07
CA ASP A 178 2.75 -2.93 -32.79
C ASP A 178 3.00 -1.82 -31.75
N GLU A 179 3.05 -2.23 -30.48
CA GLU A 179 3.22 -1.30 -29.36
C GLU A 179 4.61 -0.69 -29.29
N ASP A 180 5.67 -1.40 -29.69
CA ASP A 180 7.03 -0.88 -29.66
C ASP A 180 7.15 0.33 -30.61
N LEU A 181 6.49 0.24 -31.76
CA LEU A 181 6.42 1.33 -32.73
C LEU A 181 5.55 2.49 -32.23
N ASN A 182 4.46 2.23 -31.51
CA ASN A 182 3.68 3.28 -30.84
C ASN A 182 4.58 4.09 -29.89
N ASP A 183 5.29 3.38 -29.01
CA ASP A 183 6.16 3.99 -28.00
C ASP A 183 7.34 4.73 -28.68
N HIS A 184 7.86 4.20 -29.79
CA HIS A 184 8.90 4.88 -30.58
C HIS A 184 8.40 6.19 -31.20
N ILE A 185 7.20 6.20 -31.81
CA ILE A 185 6.60 7.38 -32.45
C ILE A 185 6.37 8.48 -31.39
N VAL A 186 5.64 8.14 -30.32
CA VAL A 186 5.27 9.10 -29.27
C VAL A 186 6.52 9.58 -28.53
N GLY A 187 7.45 8.68 -28.22
CA GLY A 187 8.72 9.04 -27.57
C GLY A 187 9.61 9.94 -28.44
N HIS A 188 9.63 9.73 -29.76
CA HIS A 188 10.35 10.61 -30.69
C HIS A 188 9.75 12.02 -30.70
N LEU A 189 8.43 12.13 -30.86
CA LEU A 189 7.73 13.42 -30.85
C LEU A 189 7.84 14.15 -29.51
N GLY A 190 7.83 13.40 -28.40
CA GLY A 190 8.03 13.92 -27.04
C GLY A 190 9.42 14.52 -26.85
N ARG A 191 10.48 13.80 -27.24
CA ARG A 191 11.86 14.31 -27.17
C ARG A 191 12.09 15.54 -28.03
N ARG A 192 11.39 15.63 -29.17
CA ARG A 192 11.43 16.77 -30.08
C ARG A 192 10.56 17.94 -29.60
N GLY A 193 9.71 17.75 -28.58
CA GLY A 193 8.87 18.80 -28.01
C GLY A 193 7.56 19.07 -28.79
N PHE A 194 7.17 18.19 -29.70
CA PHE A 194 5.90 18.33 -30.45
C PHE A 194 4.70 17.74 -29.71
N VAL A 195 4.94 16.71 -28.89
CA VAL A 195 3.92 16.10 -28.02
C VAL A 195 4.37 16.26 -26.58
N LEU A 196 3.45 16.65 -25.71
CA LEU A 196 3.75 16.93 -24.30
C LEU A 196 2.85 16.11 -23.40
N ILE A 197 3.37 15.83 -22.21
CA ILE A 197 2.60 15.18 -21.15
C ILE A 197 1.54 16.17 -20.66
N ASN A 198 0.28 15.76 -20.69
CA ASN A 198 -0.79 16.51 -20.05
C ASN A 198 -0.85 16.13 -18.56
N PRO A 199 -0.46 17.03 -17.63
CA PRO A 199 -0.39 16.71 -16.21
C PRO A 199 -1.77 16.53 -15.57
N LEU A 200 -2.85 16.90 -16.25
CA LEU A 200 -4.23 16.75 -15.74
C LEU A 200 -4.84 15.40 -16.07
N THR A 201 -4.33 14.70 -17.09
CA THR A 201 -4.93 13.45 -17.60
C THR A 201 -3.97 12.27 -17.63
N SER A 202 -2.68 12.49 -17.40
CA SER A 202 -1.68 11.41 -17.42
C SER A 202 -1.64 10.67 -16.08
N SER A 203 -1.57 9.34 -16.12
CA SER A 203 -1.36 8.53 -14.92
C SER A 203 0.01 8.82 -14.30
N LEU A 204 0.06 9.01 -12.98
CA LEU A 204 1.31 9.23 -12.22
C LEU A 204 2.26 8.03 -12.28
N ASP A 205 1.73 6.85 -12.59
CA ASP A 205 2.53 5.62 -12.71
C ASP A 205 3.40 5.61 -13.98
N ALA A 206 3.07 6.45 -14.96
CA ALA A 206 3.80 6.60 -16.23
C ALA A 206 5.12 7.35 -16.08
N LEU A 207 5.36 7.94 -14.92
CA LEU A 207 6.36 8.98 -14.72
C LEU A 207 7.40 8.52 -13.71
N LYS A 208 8.68 8.57 -14.10
CA LYS A 208 9.80 8.26 -13.21
C LYS A 208 10.39 9.52 -12.60
N PHE A 209 10.33 9.59 -11.29
CA PHE A 209 10.94 10.64 -10.49
C PHE A 209 12.25 10.13 -9.86
N ASN A 210 13.29 10.95 -9.84
CA ASN A 210 14.50 10.62 -9.08
C ASN A 210 14.32 10.89 -7.57
N GLN A 211 15.36 10.62 -6.79
CA GLN A 211 15.37 10.84 -5.33
C GLN A 211 15.18 12.32 -4.94
N GLU A 212 15.52 13.26 -5.83
CA GLU A 212 15.31 14.70 -5.67
C GLU A 212 13.91 15.16 -6.14
N LYS A 213 13.04 14.22 -6.51
CA LYS A 213 11.69 14.46 -7.05
C LYS A 213 11.68 15.25 -8.37
N ALA A 214 12.77 15.27 -9.11
CA ALA A 214 12.77 15.74 -10.49
C ALA A 214 12.26 14.63 -11.41
N LEU A 215 11.46 15.01 -12.41
CA LEU A 215 11.05 14.08 -13.47
C LEU A 215 12.27 13.72 -14.31
N THR A 216 12.53 12.42 -14.44
CA THR A 216 13.71 11.90 -15.15
C THR A 216 13.38 11.15 -16.42
N ASP A 217 12.21 10.51 -16.47
CA ASP A 217 11.81 9.70 -17.60
C ASP A 217 10.29 9.54 -17.63
N TYR A 218 9.75 9.22 -18.81
CA TYR A 218 8.33 8.99 -19.03
C TYR A 218 8.15 7.74 -19.89
N TYR A 219 7.33 6.81 -19.38
CA TYR A 219 6.89 5.64 -20.12
C TYR A 219 5.45 5.92 -20.53
N PRO A 220 5.12 6.00 -21.81
CA PRO A 220 3.71 6.01 -22.22
C PRO A 220 3.06 4.74 -21.65
N ASN A 221 2.24 4.89 -20.62
CA ASN A 221 1.70 3.76 -19.87
C ASN A 221 0.84 2.87 -20.77
N LEU A 222 1.05 1.56 -20.60
CA LEU A 222 0.24 0.42 -21.02
C LEU A 222 -1.24 0.57 -20.63
#